data_AF-I3SQP5-F1
#
_entry.id   AF-I3SQP5-F1
#
_cell.length_a   1.000
_cell.length_b   1.000
_cell.length_c   1.000
_cell.angle_alpha   90.00
_cell.angle_beta   90.00
_cell.angle_gamma   90.00
#
_symmetry.space_group_name_H-M   'P 1'
#
loop_
_entity.id
_entity.type
_entity.pdbx_description
1 polymer ?
#
loop_
_entity_poly.entity_id
_entity_poly.type
_entity_poly.pdbx_seq_one_letter_code
_entity_poly.pdbx_strand_id
1 'polypeptide(L)'
;MLELLNQLDGFDSRGDVKVILATNRIESLDPALLRPGRIDRKIEFPLPDIKTRRRIFQIHTSRMTLADDVNLEEFVMTKDEFSGADIKAICTEAGLLALRERRMKVTHPDFKKAKDKVMFKKKEGVPEGLYM
;
A
#
# COMPACT_ATOMS: atom_id res chain seq x y z
N MET A 1 7.43 -6.75 26.70
CA MET A 1 6.11 -7.15 26.17
C MET A 1 5.11 -7.44 27.30
N LEU A 2 5.52 -8.14 28.36
CA LEU A 2 4.71 -8.38 29.57
C LEU A 2 4.15 -7.10 30.22
N GLU A 3 4.93 -6.03 30.30
CA GLU A 3 4.45 -4.78 30.91
C GLU A 3 3.33 -4.11 30.09
N LEU A 4 3.42 -4.15 28.76
CA LEU A 4 2.35 -3.65 27.90
C LEU A 4 1.05 -4.45 28.11
N LEU A 5 1.16 -5.76 28.33
CA LEU A 5 0.02 -6.63 28.62
C LEU A 5 -0.61 -6.34 29.99
N ASN A 6 0.19 -5.99 30.99
CA ASN A 6 -0.32 -5.63 32.31
C ASN A 6 -1.08 -4.30 32.27
N GLN A 7 -0.58 -3.31 31.53
CA GLN A 7 -1.30 -2.03 31.33
C GLN A 7 -2.52 -2.20 30.39
N LEU A 8 -2.39 -3.09 29.38
CA LEU A 8 -3.40 -3.97 28.74
C LEU A 8 -4.65 -4.32 29.56
N ASP A 9 -4.42 -5.07 30.62
CA ASP A 9 -5.48 -5.65 31.43
C ASP A 9 -5.81 -4.84 32.68
N GLY A 10 -4.98 -3.85 33.01
CA GLY A 10 -4.95 -3.02 34.21
C GLY A 10 -6.02 -3.27 35.26
N PHE A 11 -5.59 -3.60 36.48
CA PHE A 11 -6.45 -3.68 37.67
C PHE A 11 -7.15 -2.35 38.02
N ASP A 12 -6.69 -1.22 37.47
CA ASP A 12 -7.30 0.10 37.62
C ASP A 12 -8.25 0.43 36.46
N SER A 13 -9.26 1.26 36.73
CA SER A 13 -10.19 1.74 35.70
C SER A 13 -9.42 2.48 34.60
N ARG A 14 -9.27 1.82 33.45
CA ARG A 14 -8.90 2.49 32.21
C ARG A 14 -9.86 3.65 32.00
N GLY A 15 -9.33 4.87 31.96
CA GLY A 15 -10.09 6.01 31.45
C GLY A 15 -10.50 5.78 29.97
N ASP A 16 -10.96 6.82 29.29
CA ASP A 16 -11.35 6.71 27.87
C ASP A 16 -10.12 6.73 26.93
N VAL A 17 -9.28 5.70 27.02
CA VAL A 17 -8.09 5.53 26.18
C VAL A 17 -8.37 4.47 25.12
N LYS A 18 -8.23 4.84 23.84
CA LYS A 18 -8.30 3.91 22.72
C LYS A 18 -6.89 3.62 22.20
N VAL A 19 -6.60 2.36 21.89
CA VAL A 19 -5.31 1.93 21.37
C VAL A 19 -5.49 1.39 19.95
N ILE A 20 -4.69 1.86 19.01
CA ILE A 20 -4.64 1.36 17.63
C ILE A 20 -3.28 0.70 17.42
N LEU A 21 -3.29 -0.55 16.98
CA LEU A 21 -2.10 -1.35 16.71
C LEU A 21 -2.05 -1.68 15.22
N ALA A 22 -0.86 -1.68 14.63
CA ALA A 22 -0.63 -2.09 13.25
C ALA A 22 0.49 -3.14 13.21
N THR A 23 0.28 -4.22 12.46
CA THR A 23 1.28 -5.27 12.23
C THR A 23 1.12 -5.82 10.82
N ASN A 24 2.24 -6.21 10.21
CA ASN A 24 2.26 -6.97 8.95
C ASN A 24 2.39 -8.49 9.19
N ARG A 25 2.57 -8.91 10.45
CA ARG A 25 2.78 -10.31 10.87
C ARG A 25 1.96 -10.60 12.12
N ILE A 26 0.69 -10.91 11.94
CA ILE A 26 -0.24 -11.18 13.05
C ILE A 26 0.09 -12.50 13.75
N GLU A 27 0.64 -13.46 13.02
CA GLU A 27 1.08 -14.78 13.47
C GLU A 27 2.28 -14.74 14.42
N SER A 28 3.10 -13.69 14.35
CA SER A 28 4.24 -13.49 15.25
C SER A 28 3.86 -12.85 16.59
N LEU A 29 2.61 -12.39 16.75
CA LEU A 29 2.15 -11.78 17.99
C LEU A 29 1.83 -12.85 19.03
N ASP A 30 2.07 -12.52 20.31
CA ASP A 30 1.67 -13.35 21.43
C ASP A 30 0.13 -13.55 21.42
N PRO A 31 -0.38 -14.79 21.38
CA PRO A 31 -1.81 -15.09 21.44
C PRO A 31 -2.51 -14.47 22.66
N ALA A 32 -1.76 -14.17 23.73
CA ALA A 32 -2.28 -13.47 24.90
C ALA A 32 -2.82 -12.06 24.54
N LEU A 33 -2.18 -11.33 23.62
CA LEU A 33 -2.68 -10.01 23.16
C LEU A 33 -3.99 -10.13 22.37
N LEU A 34 -4.20 -11.25 21.69
CA LEU A 34 -5.33 -11.47 20.78
C LEU A 34 -6.62 -11.91 21.48
N ARG A 35 -6.58 -12.09 22.81
CA ARG A 35 -7.75 -12.45 23.62
C ARG A 35 -8.75 -11.28 23.73
N PRO A 36 -10.07 -11.58 23.70
CA PRO A 36 -11.11 -10.57 23.95
C PRO A 36 -10.89 -9.83 25.28
N GLY A 37 -11.10 -8.51 25.30
CA GLY A 37 -10.82 -7.64 26.45
C GLY A 37 -9.52 -6.83 26.35
N ARG A 38 -8.58 -7.25 25.50
CA ARG A 38 -7.34 -6.50 25.19
C ARG A 38 -7.38 -5.87 23.80
N ILE A 39 -7.64 -6.70 22.78
CA ILE A 39 -7.80 -6.29 21.38
C ILE A 39 -9.12 -6.85 20.87
N ASP A 40 -10.14 -5.99 20.81
CA ASP A 40 -11.50 -6.41 20.45
C ASP A 40 -11.77 -6.42 18.94
N ARG A 41 -11.09 -5.54 18.20
CA ARG A 41 -11.29 -5.38 16.74
C ARG A 41 -10.00 -5.69 15.99
N LYS A 42 -10.12 -6.64 15.06
CA LYS A 42 -9.05 -7.04 14.12
C LYS A 42 -9.52 -6.65 12.74
N ILE A 43 -8.81 -5.71 12.11
CA ILE A 43 -9.14 -5.21 10.77
C ILE A 43 -8.00 -5.65 9.85
N GLU A 44 -8.32 -6.51 8.90
CA GLU A 44 -7.37 -6.95 7.88
C GLU A 44 -7.38 -5.97 6.71
N PHE A 45 -6.19 -5.67 6.19
CA PHE A 45 -6.00 -4.81 5.02
C PHE A 45 -5.52 -5.67 3.85
N PRO A 46 -6.44 -6.22 3.02
CA PRO A 46 -6.05 -6.98 1.84
C PRO A 46 -5.48 -6.05 0.77
N LEU A 47 -4.87 -6.67 -0.26
CA LEU A 47 -4.52 -5.94 -1.47
C LEU A 47 -5.78 -5.33 -2.13
N PRO A 48 -5.65 -4.14 -2.74
CA PRO A 48 -6.78 -3.44 -3.33
C PRO A 48 -7.37 -4.22 -4.52
N ASP A 49 -8.69 -4.31 -4.56
CA ASP A 49 -9.44 -4.84 -5.71
C ASP A 49 -9.43 -3.87 -6.89
N ILE A 50 -9.93 -4.29 -8.06
CA ILE A 50 -9.95 -3.47 -9.28
C ILE A 50 -10.63 -2.11 -9.04
N LYS A 51 -11.74 -2.08 -8.31
CA LYS A 51 -12.47 -0.83 -8.01
C LYS A 51 -11.66 0.10 -7.11
N THR A 52 -11.03 -0.43 -6.07
CA THR A 52 -10.17 0.33 -5.15
C THR A 52 -8.91 0.81 -5.86
N ARG A 53 -8.27 -0.03 -6.69
CA ARG A 53 -7.11 0.37 -7.52
C ARG A 53 -7.47 1.55 -8.42
N ARG A 54 -8.60 1.50 -9.10
CA ARG A 54 -9.10 2.63 -9.92
C ARG A 54 -9.21 3.90 -9.09
N ARG A 55 -9.75 3.79 -7.87
CA ARG A 55 -9.89 4.95 -6.97
C ARG A 55 -8.55 5.50 -6.51
N ILE A 56 -7.59 4.63 -6.19
CA ILE A 56 -6.24 5.03 -5.79
C ILE A 56 -5.52 5.74 -6.94
N PHE A 57 -5.60 5.20 -8.16
CA PHE A 57 -5.09 5.87 -9.36
C PHE A 57 -5.71 7.24 -9.54
N GLN A 58 -7.05 7.36 -9.50
CA GLN A 58 -7.75 8.64 -9.60
C GLN A 58 -7.28 9.67 -8.56
N ILE A 59 -7.07 9.25 -7.30
CA ILE A 59 -6.62 10.16 -6.23
C ILE A 59 -5.21 10.66 -6.55
N HIS A 60 -4.29 9.78 -6.91
CA HIS A 60 -2.90 10.17 -7.17
C HIS A 60 -2.72 10.94 -8.48
N THR A 61 -3.55 10.69 -9.49
CA THR A 61 -3.53 11.43 -10.75
C THR A 61 -4.35 12.73 -10.73
N SER A 62 -5.21 12.94 -9.73
CA SER A 62 -6.09 14.13 -9.65
C SER A 62 -5.34 15.48 -9.68
N ARG A 63 -4.09 15.51 -9.21
CA ARG A 63 -3.25 16.72 -9.20
C ARG A 63 -2.21 16.74 -10.31
N MET A 64 -2.20 15.73 -11.18
CA MET A 64 -1.26 15.59 -12.29
C MET A 64 -1.90 16.09 -13.57
N THR A 65 -1.12 16.81 -14.38
CA THR A 65 -1.55 17.17 -15.74
C THR A 65 -1.34 15.96 -16.65
N LEU A 66 -2.40 15.18 -16.87
CA LEU A 66 -2.38 14.05 -17.80
C LEU A 66 -2.60 14.53 -19.24
N ALA A 67 -1.96 13.86 -20.19
CA ALA A 67 -2.30 14.00 -21.61
C ALA A 67 -3.54 13.16 -21.95
N ASP A 68 -4.22 13.53 -23.04
CA ASP A 68 -5.52 12.93 -23.43
C ASP A 68 -5.39 11.46 -23.87
N ASP A 69 -4.17 11.00 -24.17
CA ASP A 69 -3.84 9.62 -24.53
C ASP A 69 -3.73 8.67 -23.32
N VAL A 70 -3.78 9.19 -22.09
CA VAL A 70 -3.56 8.39 -20.88
C VAL A 70 -4.78 7.52 -20.55
N ASN A 71 -4.72 6.24 -20.93
CA ASN A 71 -5.66 5.24 -20.47
C ASN A 71 -5.22 4.59 -19.13
N LEU A 72 -5.77 5.07 -18.00
CA LEU A 72 -5.50 4.48 -16.68
C LEU A 72 -6.11 3.09 -16.49
N GLU A 73 -7.14 2.75 -17.26
CA GLU A 73 -7.88 1.49 -17.12
C GLU A 73 -7.01 0.28 -17.48
N GLU A 74 -6.06 0.45 -18.40
CA GLU A 74 -5.07 -0.58 -18.77
C GLU A 74 -4.25 -1.04 -17.55
N PHE A 75 -3.83 -0.09 -16.70
CA PHE A 75 -3.04 -0.37 -15.49
C PHE A 75 -3.91 -0.96 -14.38
N VAL A 76 -5.16 -0.50 -14.27
CA VAL A 76 -6.14 -0.97 -13.28
C VAL A 76 -6.57 -2.42 -13.55
N MET A 77 -6.70 -2.81 -14.83
CA MET A 77 -7.14 -4.14 -15.25
C MET A 77 -6.01 -5.17 -15.29
N THR A 78 -4.76 -4.78 -15.06
CA THR A 78 -3.67 -5.75 -15.05
C THR A 78 -3.81 -6.75 -13.87
N LYS A 79 -3.41 -8.00 -14.08
CA LYS A 79 -3.36 -9.06 -13.06
C LYS A 79 -2.25 -8.88 -12.00
N ASP A 80 -1.52 -7.79 -12.09
CA ASP A 80 -0.42 -7.46 -11.20
C ASP A 80 -0.92 -7.18 -9.77
N GLU A 81 -0.21 -7.70 -8.77
CA GLU A 81 -0.48 -7.46 -7.36
C GLU A 81 0.10 -6.11 -6.92
N PHE A 82 -0.67 -5.05 -7.13
CA PHE A 82 -0.31 -3.70 -6.68
C PHE A 82 -0.81 -3.41 -5.28
N SER A 83 0.10 -3.02 -4.39
CA SER A 83 -0.27 -2.30 -3.17
C SER A 83 -0.61 -0.84 -3.49
N GLY A 84 -1.30 -0.14 -2.57
CA GLY A 84 -1.53 1.29 -2.72
C GLY A 84 -0.22 2.11 -2.81
N ALA A 85 0.84 1.63 -2.16
CA ALA A 85 2.16 2.23 -2.24
C ALA A 85 2.78 2.08 -3.65
N ASP A 86 2.60 0.91 -4.27
CA ASP A 86 3.08 0.65 -5.64
C ASP A 86 2.40 1.59 -6.64
N ILE A 87 1.07 1.78 -6.54
CA ILE A 87 0.32 2.69 -7.42
C ILE A 87 0.82 4.13 -7.27
N LYS A 88 1.04 4.58 -6.03
CA LYS A 88 1.62 5.91 -5.76
C LYS A 88 3.01 6.04 -6.38
N ALA A 89 3.86 5.02 -6.24
CA ALA A 89 5.21 5.02 -6.80
C ALA A 89 5.16 5.11 -8.33
N ILE A 90 4.28 4.35 -9.00
CA ILE A 90 4.08 4.42 -10.46
C ILE A 90 3.69 5.83 -10.89
N CYS A 91 2.70 6.45 -10.23
CA CYS A 91 2.27 7.81 -10.55
C CYS A 91 3.41 8.84 -10.36
N THR A 92 4.18 8.69 -9.29
CA THR A 92 5.31 9.58 -8.98
C THR A 92 6.43 9.46 -10.01
N GLU A 93 6.80 8.22 -10.37
CA GLU A 93 7.83 7.96 -11.39
C GLU A 93 7.38 8.42 -12.78
N ALA A 94 6.11 8.25 -13.15
CA ALA A 94 5.58 8.77 -14.41
C ALA A 94 5.69 10.30 -14.50
N GLY A 95 5.37 11.00 -13.39
CA GLY A 95 5.57 12.45 -13.30
C GLY A 95 7.05 12.86 -13.41
N LEU A 96 7.95 12.12 -12.77
CA LEU A 96 9.39 12.37 -12.84
C LEU A 96 9.94 12.16 -14.26
N LEU A 97 9.46 11.16 -14.99
CA LEU A 97 9.83 10.91 -16.39
C LEU A 97 9.42 12.06 -17.30
N ALA A 98 8.20 12.57 -17.14
CA ALA A 98 7.73 13.74 -17.88
C ALA A 98 8.61 14.98 -17.61
N LEU A 99 8.94 15.24 -16.34
CA LEU A 99 9.84 16.34 -15.96
C LEU A 99 11.26 16.18 -16.52
N ARG A 100 11.79 14.94 -16.55
CA ARG A 100 13.10 14.64 -17.14
C ARG A 100 13.15 14.98 -18.63
N GLU A 101 12.04 14.76 -19.34
CA GLU A 101 11.89 15.13 -20.75
C GLU A 101 11.43 16.59 -20.96
N ARG A 102 11.43 17.41 -19.91
CA ARG A 102 10.99 18.82 -19.91
C ARG A 102 9.54 19.00 -20.39
N ARG A 103 8.68 18.00 -20.16
CA ARG A 103 7.25 18.04 -20.47
C ARG A 103 6.44 18.37 -19.21
N MET A 104 5.39 19.18 -19.38
CA MET A 104 4.44 19.50 -18.31
C MET A 104 3.24 18.56 -18.26
N LYS A 105 3.06 17.73 -19.30
CA LYS A 105 2.02 16.69 -19.38
C LYS A 105 2.65 15.31 -19.30
N VAL A 106 2.07 14.46 -18.47
CA VAL A 106 2.42 13.04 -18.36
C VAL A 106 1.66 12.26 -19.42
N THR A 107 2.39 11.47 -20.22
CA THR A 107 1.82 10.71 -21.35
C THR A 107 1.68 9.24 -21.01
N HIS A 108 0.96 8.48 -21.84
CA HIS A 108 0.76 7.06 -21.58
C HIS A 108 2.08 6.23 -21.55
N PRO A 109 3.09 6.49 -22.41
CA PRO A 109 4.39 5.84 -22.34
C PRO A 109 5.15 6.06 -21.02
N ASP A 110 4.95 7.21 -20.35
CA ASP A 110 5.58 7.47 -19.05
C ASP A 110 5.06 6.50 -17.98
N PHE A 111 3.76 6.22 -17.98
CA PHE A 111 3.16 5.24 -17.07
C PHE A 111 3.64 3.82 -17.35
N LYS A 112 3.82 3.44 -18.64
CA LYS A 112 4.38 2.14 -19.01
C LYS A 112 5.81 1.97 -18.47
N LYS A 113 6.70 2.92 -18.77
CA LYS A 113 8.07 2.93 -18.25
C LYS A 113 8.12 2.95 -16.72
N ALA A 114 7.27 3.74 -16.08
CA ALA A 114 7.19 3.84 -14.63
C ALA A 114 6.74 2.52 -13.99
N LYS A 115 5.73 1.86 -14.56
CA LYS A 115 5.28 0.54 -14.13
C LYS A 115 6.42 -0.48 -14.18
N ASP A 116 7.11 -0.59 -15.31
CA ASP A 116 8.19 -1.57 -15.48
C ASP A 116 9.31 -1.34 -14.48
N LYS A 117 9.68 -0.08 -14.24
CA LYS A 117 10.70 0.30 -13.26
C LYS A 117 10.31 -0.05 -11.82
N VAL A 118 9.06 0.21 -11.43
CA VAL A 118 8.56 -0.12 -10.08
C VAL A 118 8.48 -1.63 -9.88
N MET A 119 8.03 -2.37 -10.90
CA MET A 119 7.95 -3.82 -10.84
C MET A 119 9.33 -4.49 -10.80
N PHE A 120 10.31 -3.95 -11.53
CA PHE A 120 11.68 -4.44 -11.48
C PHE A 120 12.27 -4.30 -10.07
N LYS A 121 12.12 -3.12 -9.45
CA LYS A 121 12.54 -2.92 -8.05
C LYS A 121 11.85 -3.87 -7.06
N LYS A 122 10.57 -4.18 -7.30
CA LYS A 122 9.82 -5.12 -6.46
C LYS A 122 10.37 -6.54 -6.58
N LYS A 123 10.81 -6.96 -7.78
CA LYS A 123 11.42 -8.27 -8.02
C LYS A 123 12.84 -8.40 -7.47
N GLU A 124 13.68 -7.36 -7.56
CA GLU A 124 15.03 -7.39 -6.98
C GLU A 124 15.02 -7.59 -5.45
N GLY A 125 13.93 -7.20 -4.78
CA GLY A 125 13.74 -7.43 -3.35
C GLY A 125 13.26 -8.84 -2.97
N VAL A 126 12.92 -9.70 -3.94
CA VAL A 126 12.51 -11.09 -3.72
C VAL A 126 13.70 -12.00 -4.05
N PRO A 127 14.31 -12.69 -3.08
CA PRO A 127 15.38 -13.65 -3.39
C PRO A 127 14.88 -14.70 -4.38
N GLU A 128 15.51 -14.80 -5.55
CA GLU A 128 15.32 -15.93 -6.45
C GLU A 128 15.75 -17.21 -5.70
N GLY A 129 14.79 -18.03 -5.29
CA GLY A 129 15.04 -19.28 -4.59
C GLY A 129 14.15 -19.59 -3.39
N LEU A 130 13.21 -18.72 -3.00
CA LEU A 130 12.32 -19.03 -1.85
C LEU A 130 11.17 -20.00 -2.21
N TYR A 131 11.02 -20.36 -3.49
CA TYR A 131 10.00 -21.28 -4.00
C TYR A 131 10.57 -22.37 -4.92
N MET A 132 11.79 -22.84 -4.64
CA MET A 132 12.27 -24.15 -5.09
C MET A 132 12.64 -24.99 -3.89
#